data_AF-A0A5K0WA09-F1
#
_entry.id   AF-A0A5K0WA09-F1
#
_cell.length_a   1.000
_cell.length_b   1.000
_cell.length_c   1.000
_cell.angle_alpha   90.00
_cell.angle_beta   90.00
_cell.angle_gamma   90.00
#
_symmetry.space_group_name_H-M   'P 1'
#
loop_
_entity.id
_entity.type
_entity.pdbx_description
1 polymer ?
#
loop_
_entity_poly.entity_id
_entity_poly.type
_entity_poly.pdbx_seq_one_letter_code
_entity_poly.pdbx_strand_id
1 'polypeptide(L)' 'ILVPLPEPEARRAMFEELLPATGDTDLPYDFLVERTEGYSGSDIRLVCKEAAMQPLRRLMAVLEETSHTLGE' A
#
# COMPACT_ATOMS: atom_id res chain seq x y z
N ILE A 1 12.55 11.20 23.54
CA ILE A 1 12.74 12.02 22.32
C ILE A 1 11.39 12.04 21.60
N LEU A 2 10.85 13.22 21.31
CA LEU A 2 9.62 13.36 20.53
C LEU A 2 9.99 13.45 19.05
N VAL A 3 9.42 12.59 18.21
CA VAL A 3 9.59 12.65 16.75
C VAL A 3 8.32 13.27 16.19
N PRO A 4 8.41 14.41 15.46
CA PRO A 4 7.23 15.01 14.84
C PRO A 4 6.68 14.14 13.72
N LEU A 5 5.43 14.39 13.34
CA LEU A 5 4.82 13.75 12.18
C LEU A 5 5.50 14.22 10.89
N PRO A 6 5.55 13.38 9.83
CA PRO A 6 6.11 13.76 8.56
C PRO A 6 5.28 14.85 7.87
N GLU A 7 5.96 15.88 7.37
CA GLU A 7 5.39 16.91 6.50
C GLU A 7 4.91 16.31 5.16
N PRO A 8 4.01 16.98 4.42
CA PRO A 8 3.46 16.47 3.17
C PRO A 8 4.51 15.97 2.15
N GLU A 9 5.61 16.70 1.98
CA GLU A 9 6.70 16.34 1.08
C GLU A 9 7.42 15.06 1.54
N ALA A 10 7.59 14.89 2.86
CA ALA A 10 8.16 13.68 3.42
C ALA A 10 7.21 12.49 3.21
N ARG A 11 5.90 12.68 3.40
CA ARG A 11 4.90 11.63 3.11
C ARG A 11 4.93 11.21 1.65
N ARG A 12 5.04 12.17 0.72
CA ARG A 12 5.19 11.91 -0.72
C ARG A 12 6.41 11.03 -0.99
N ALA A 13 7.58 11.44 -0.51
CA ALA A 13 8.82 10.68 -0.70
C ALA A 13 8.70 9.25 -0.13
N MET A 14 8.05 9.10 1.03
CA MET A 14 7.78 7.77 1.59
C MET A 14 6.88 6.92 0.71
N PHE A 15 5.82 7.47 0.10
CA PHE A 15 4.98 6.72 -0.83
C PHE A 15 5.73 6.34 -2.10
N GLU A 16 6.52 7.25 -2.67
CA GLU A 16 7.34 6.99 -3.86
C GLU A 16 8.39 5.89 -3.60
N GLU A 17 8.96 5.83 -2.39
CA GLU A 17 9.92 4.79 -1.99
C GLU A 17 9.24 3.44 -1.72
N LEU A 18 8.13 3.44 -0.98
CA LEU A 18 7.48 2.22 -0.49
C LEU A 18 6.51 1.58 -1.48
N LEU A 19 5.92 2.40 -2.37
CA LEU A 19 5.01 1.99 -3.43
C LEU A 19 5.49 2.61 -4.74
N PRO A 20 6.64 2.17 -5.30
CA PRO A 20 7.11 2.70 -6.56
C PRO A 20 6.11 2.37 -7.67
N ALA A 21 5.91 3.33 -8.57
CA ALA A 21 5.17 3.11 -9.81
C ALA A 21 5.86 1.98 -10.60
N THR A 22 5.12 0.93 -10.91
CA THR A 22 5.65 -0.24 -11.64
C THR A 22 4.94 -0.35 -13.00
N GLY A 23 5.74 -0.45 -14.07
CA GLY A 23 5.23 -0.46 -15.44
C GLY A 23 4.57 0.87 -15.84
N ASP A 24 3.44 0.79 -16.53
CA ASP A 24 2.66 1.96 -17.00
C ASP A 24 1.63 2.46 -15.96
N THR A 25 1.71 2.01 -14.71
CA THR A 25 0.74 2.41 -13.67
C THR A 25 1.21 3.69 -13.00
N ASP A 26 0.56 4.81 -13.34
CA ASP A 26 0.74 6.05 -12.60
C ASP A 26 -0.02 5.98 -11.26
N LEU A 27 0.69 6.27 -10.16
CA LEU A 27 0.12 6.25 -8.82
C LEU A 27 -0.24 7.68 -8.39
N PRO A 28 -1.46 7.92 -7.88
CA PRO A 28 -1.91 9.27 -7.51
C PRO A 28 -1.31 9.71 -6.16
N TYR A 29 -0.01 9.99 -6.12
CA TYR A 29 0.71 10.32 -4.88
C TYR A 29 0.13 11.55 -4.17
N ASP A 30 -0.31 12.58 -4.90
CA ASP A 30 -0.95 13.76 -4.31
C ASP A 30 -2.16 13.39 -3.46
N PHE A 31 -3.03 12.54 -4.01
CA PHE A 31 -4.20 12.04 -3.30
C PHE A 31 -3.82 11.25 -2.04
N LEU A 32 -2.76 10.43 -2.10
CA LEU A 32 -2.28 9.66 -0.95
C LEU A 32 -1.75 10.57 0.16
N VAL A 33 -1.03 11.63 -0.19
CA VAL A 33 -0.46 12.60 0.77
C VAL A 33 -1.55 13.39 1.49
N GLU A 34 -2.59 13.82 0.76
CA GLU A 34 -3.76 14.51 1.32
C GLU A 34 -4.56 13.59 2.26
N ARG A 35 -4.77 12.34 1.85
CA ARG A 35 -5.55 11.34 2.63
C ARG A 35 -4.83 10.83 3.88
N THR A 36 -3.54 11.06 4.02
CA THR A 36 -2.72 10.58 5.13
C THR A 36 -2.17 11.71 6.00
N GLU A 37 -2.85 12.86 6.02
CA GLU A 37 -2.60 13.88 7.03
C GLU A 37 -2.72 13.29 8.45
N GLY A 38 -1.75 13.60 9.31
CA GLY A 38 -1.70 13.08 10.68
C GLY A 38 -1.08 11.69 10.84
N TYR A 39 -0.72 11.01 9.75
CA TYR A 39 -0.11 9.68 9.82
C TYR A 39 1.34 9.77 10.24
N SER A 40 1.77 8.87 11.13
CA SER A 40 3.20 8.69 11.42
C SER A 40 3.88 7.95 10.27
N GLY A 41 5.21 8.01 10.21
CA GLY A 41 5.95 7.24 9.21
C GLY A 41 5.71 5.71 9.30
N SER A 42 5.36 5.20 10.48
CA SER A 42 5.02 3.80 10.67
C SER A 42 3.64 3.45 10.10
N ASP A 43 2.68 4.36 10.23
CA ASP A 43 1.33 4.18 9.66
C ASP A 43 1.39 4.15 8.13
N ILE A 44 2.17 5.06 7.53
CA ILE A 44 2.39 5.08 6.07
C ILE A 44 3.01 3.75 5.60
N ARG A 45 4.04 3.27 6.30
CA ARG A 45 4.65 1.95 6.01
C ARG A 45 3.67 0.80 6.09
N LEU A 46 2.80 0.81 7.11
CA LEU A 46 1.79 -0.23 7.28
C LEU A 46 0.77 -0.21 6.14
N VAL A 47 0.28 0.98 5.75
CA VAL A 47 -0.64 1.14 4.62
C VAL A 47 -0.02 0.62 3.33
N CYS A 48 1.21 1.02 3.02
CA CYS A 48 1.92 0.56 1.83
C CYS A 48 2.08 -0.97 1.80
N LYS A 49 2.47 -1.55 2.94
CA LYS A 49 2.60 -3.00 3.09
C LYS A 49 1.26 -3.71 2.86
N GLU A 50 0.19 -3.24 3.48
CA GLU A 50 -1.13 -3.84 3.31
C GLU A 50 -1.64 -3.73 1.87
N ALA A 51 -1.39 -2.59 1.20
CA ALA A 51 -1.73 -2.41 -0.21
C ALA A 51 -1.00 -3.40 -1.12
N ALA A 52 0.31 -3.60 -0.89
CA ALA A 52 1.13 -4.56 -1.65
C ALA A 52 0.71 -6.03 -1.43
N MET A 53 0.10 -6.35 -0.28
CA MET A 53 -0.39 -7.70 0.02
C MET A 53 -1.76 -8.01 -0.61
N GLN A 54 -2.53 -7.00 -1.03
CA GLN A 54 -3.88 -7.20 -1.59
C GLN A 54 -3.92 -8.12 -2.82
N PRO A 55 -3.03 -7.99 -3.83
CA PRO A 55 -3.02 -8.89 -4.98
C PRO A 55 -2.77 -10.35 -4.59
N LEU A 56 -1.85 -10.59 -3.65
CA LEU A 56 -1.55 -11.94 -3.18
C LEU A 56 -2.76 -12.56 -2.47
N ARG A 57 -3.43 -11.80 -1.60
CA ARG A 57 -4.65 -12.27 -0.91
C ARG A 57 -5.76 -12.62 -1.91
N ARG A 58 -5.95 -11.82 -2.96
CA ARG A 58 -6.92 -12.13 -4.04
C ARG A 58 -6.54 -13.40 -4.80
N LEU A 59 -5.26 -13.56 -5.14
CA LEU A 59 -4.78 -14.76 -5.82
C LEU A 59 -5.02 -16.03 -4.99
N MET A 60 -4.70 -15.98 -3.69
CA MET A 60 -4.94 -17.11 -2.78
C MET A 60 -6.42 -17.50 -2.72
N ALA A 61 -7.33 -16.52 -2.62
CA ALA A 61 -8.77 -16.79 -2.63
C ALA A 61 -9.24 -17.50 -3.92
N VAL A 62 -8.75 -17.07 -5.09
CA VAL A 62 -9.06 -17.71 -6.38
C VAL A 62 -8.52 -19.13 -6.45
N LEU A 63 -7.31 -19.38 -5.92
CA LEU A 63 -6.72 -20.72 -5.88
C LEU A 63 -7.49 -21.68 -4.96
N GLU A 64 -8.00 -21.18 -3.84
CA GLU A 64 -8.85 -21.97 -2.93
C GLU A 64 -10.20 -22.33 -3.59
N GLU A 65 -10.85 -21.38 -4.26
CA GLU A 65 -12.10 -21.61 -5.00
C GLU A 65 -11.94 -22.64 -6.14
N THR A 66 -10.84 -22.56 -6.89
CA THR A 66 -10.56 -23.50 -7.99
C THR A 66 -10.22 -24.90 -7.48
N SER A 67 -9.56 -25.01 -6.33
CA SER A 67 -9.27 -26.32 -5.72
C SER A 67 -10.52 -27.03 -5.21
N HIS A 68 -11.55 -26.28 -4.81
CA HIS A 68 -12.81 -26.84 -4.32
C HIS A 68 -13.73 -27.36 -5.45
N THR A 69 -13.57 -26.85 -6.67
CA THR A 69 -14.38 -27.26 -7.85
C THR A 69 -13.78 -28.41 -8.65
N LEU A 70 -12.49 -28.74 -8.45
CA LEU A 70 -11.83 -29.89 -9.08
C LEU A 70 -11.97 -31.20 -8.27
N GLY A 71 -12.53 -31.14 -7.06
CA GLY A 71 -12.70 -32.27 -6.15
C GLY A 71 -14.11 -32.88 -6.11
N GLU A 72 -15.06 -32.35 -6.88
CA GLU A 72 -16.43 -32.87 -7.03
C GLU A 72 -16.69 -33.45 -8.42
#